data_AF-A0A202DGM4-F1
#
_entry.id   AF-A0A202DGM4-F1
#
_cell.length_a   1.000
_cell.length_b   1.000
_cell.length_c   1.000
_cell.angle_alpha   90.00
_cell.angle_beta   90.00
_cell.angle_gamma   90.00
#
_symmetry.space_group_name_H-M   'P 1'
#
loop_
_entity.id
_entity.type
_entity.pdbx_description
1 polymer ?
#
loop_
_entity_poly.entity_id
_entity_poly.type
_entity_poly.pdbx_seq_one_letter_code
_entity_poly.pdbx_strand_id
1 'polypeptide(L)'
;MARPGAARLLVSDPFSWSDEIAPENAWLGGTKTGPFAGRARDNLRNLLETGFAPTWLVEEQGEVWWKIRNHANHFELIRSEYLLAIR
;
A
#
# COMPACT_ATOMS: atom_id res chain seq x y z
N MET A 1 17.83 -9.06 -9.74
CA MET A 1 17.52 -10.51 -9.77
C MET A 1 17.07 -10.92 -8.37
N ALA A 2 15.89 -11.55 -8.22
CA ALA A 2 15.42 -12.06 -6.92
C ALA A 2 16.16 -13.36 -6.56
N ARG A 3 16.59 -13.50 -5.29
CA ARG A 3 17.21 -14.75 -4.79
C ARG A 3 16.15 -15.84 -4.65
N PRO A 4 16.44 -17.10 -5.02
CA PRO A 4 15.56 -18.22 -4.69
C PRO A 4 15.39 -18.29 -3.16
N GLY A 5 14.14 -18.17 -2.68
CA GLY A 5 13.79 -18.29 -1.26
C GLY A 5 13.38 -17.01 -0.53
N ALA A 6 13.55 -15.82 -1.12
CA ALA A 6 13.06 -14.57 -0.53
C ALA A 6 11.73 -14.16 -1.19
N ALA A 7 10.64 -14.19 -0.44
CA ALA A 7 9.35 -13.70 -0.87
C ALA A 7 9.36 -12.17 -0.90
N ARG A 8 8.68 -11.57 -1.88
CA ARG A 8 8.53 -10.12 -2.00
C ARG A 8 7.06 -9.79 -2.12
N LEU A 9 6.62 -8.76 -1.40
CA LEU A 9 5.28 -8.22 -1.46
C LEU A 9 5.39 -6.75 -1.86
N LEU A 10 4.79 -6.39 -2.99
CA LEU A 10 4.63 -5.01 -3.41
C LEU A 10 3.15 -4.65 -3.31
N VAL A 11 2.84 -3.64 -2.50
CA VAL A 11 1.50 -3.06 -2.43
C VAL A 11 1.56 -1.68 -3.07
N SER A 12 0.76 -1.47 -4.11
CA SER A 12 0.57 -0.16 -4.73
C SER A 12 -0.77 0.41 -4.29
N ASP A 13 -0.79 1.71 -4.06
CA ASP A 13 -1.98 2.52 -3.90
C ASP A 13 -2.98 1.99 -2.87
N PRO A 14 -2.54 1.69 -1.63
CA PRO A 14 -3.36 1.02 -0.62
C PRO A 14 -4.46 1.90 -0.01
N PHE A 15 -4.98 2.89 -0.74
CA PHE A 15 -5.89 3.91 -0.24
C PHE A 15 -7.35 3.72 -0.70
N SER A 16 -7.69 2.60 -1.32
CA SER A 16 -9.06 2.31 -1.75
C SER A 16 -9.81 1.47 -0.72
N TRP A 17 -11.00 1.89 -0.35
CA TRP A 17 -11.94 1.15 0.49
C TRP A 17 -13.33 1.13 -0.16
N SER A 18 -14.07 0.06 0.05
CA SER A 18 -15.44 -0.11 -0.46
C SER A 18 -16.22 -1.02 0.46
N ASP A 19 -17.38 -0.55 0.93
CA ASP A 19 -18.33 -1.33 1.73
C ASP A 19 -18.89 -2.53 0.95
N GLU A 20 -18.82 -2.52 -0.39
CA GLU A 20 -19.19 -3.66 -1.23
C GLU A 20 -18.19 -4.82 -1.10
N ILE A 21 -16.93 -4.54 -0.76
CA ILE A 21 -15.84 -5.53 -0.69
C ILE A 21 -15.57 -5.96 0.76
N ALA A 22 -15.57 -5.00 1.69
CA ALA A 22 -15.34 -5.27 3.11
C ALA A 22 -16.06 -4.24 3.98
N PRO A 23 -16.66 -4.64 5.12
CA PRO A 23 -17.26 -3.68 6.05
C PRO A 23 -16.19 -2.74 6.61
N GLU A 24 -16.59 -1.52 6.97
CA GLU A 24 -15.68 -0.46 7.49
C GLU A 24 -14.76 -0.94 8.63
N ASN A 25 -15.24 -1.81 9.53
CA ASN A 25 -14.45 -2.33 10.65
C ASN A 25 -13.33 -3.30 10.24
N ALA A 26 -13.32 -3.75 8.98
CA ALA A 26 -12.27 -4.60 8.40
C ALA A 26 -11.31 -3.80 7.50
N TRP A 27 -11.54 -2.48 7.33
CA TRP A 27 -10.64 -1.65 6.55
C TRP A 27 -9.29 -1.49 7.25
N LEU A 28 -8.22 -1.49 6.45
CA LEU A 28 -6.85 -1.29 6.94
C LEU A 28 -6.43 0.18 6.90
N GLY A 29 -7.38 1.11 6.91
CA GLY A 29 -7.16 2.56 6.84
C GLY A 29 -8.43 3.29 6.44
N GLY A 30 -8.38 4.62 6.37
CA GLY A 30 -9.51 5.46 5.99
C GLY A 30 -10.53 5.70 7.11
N THR A 31 -10.43 4.97 8.23
CA THR A 31 -11.31 5.13 9.39
C THR A 31 -10.77 6.17 10.38
N LYS A 32 -11.68 6.79 11.15
CA LYS A 32 -11.31 7.78 12.18
C LYS A 32 -10.88 7.16 13.50
N THR A 33 -11.25 5.92 13.74
CA THR A 33 -11.11 5.22 15.02
C THR A 33 -10.86 3.73 14.80
N GLY A 34 -10.29 3.07 15.81
CA GLY A 34 -9.99 1.63 15.76
C GLY A 34 -8.51 1.33 15.50
N PRO A 35 -8.13 0.05 15.46
CA PRO A 35 -6.72 -0.39 15.40
C PRO A 35 -6.02 -0.01 14.09
N PHE A 36 -6.77 0.25 13.03
CA PHE A 36 -6.26 0.68 11.73
C PHE A 36 -6.81 2.06 11.32
N ALA A 37 -6.99 2.96 12.28
CA ALA A 37 -7.36 4.35 11.99
C ALA A 37 -6.25 5.07 11.20
N GLY A 38 -6.62 6.06 10.40
CA GLY A 38 -5.65 6.87 9.65
C GLY A 38 -5.23 6.26 8.31
N ARG A 39 -3.95 6.41 7.94
CA ARG A 39 -3.46 6.08 6.60
C ARG A 39 -3.18 4.60 6.45
N ALA A 40 -3.72 4.01 5.39
CA ALA A 40 -3.55 2.58 5.13
C ALA A 40 -2.10 2.15 4.91
N ARG A 41 -1.25 2.98 4.31
CA ARG A 41 0.18 2.67 4.14
C ARG A 41 0.89 2.51 5.49
N ASP A 42 0.57 3.35 6.47
CA ASP A 42 1.18 3.32 7.79
C ASP A 42 0.71 2.08 8.58
N ASN A 43 -0.58 1.76 8.47
CA ASN A 43 -1.18 0.55 9.04
C ASN A 43 -0.59 -0.73 8.43
N LEU A 44 -0.44 -0.78 7.10
CA LEU A 44 0.16 -1.92 6.40
C LEU A 44 1.61 -2.14 6.80
N ARG A 45 2.40 -1.07 6.92
CA ARG A 45 3.77 -1.15 7.45
C ARG A 45 3.78 -1.80 8.83
N ASN A 46 2.97 -1.27 9.76
CA ASN A 46 2.90 -1.79 11.12
C ASN A 46 2.45 -3.26 11.14
N LEU A 47 1.44 -3.60 10.34
CA LEU A 47 0.93 -4.97 10.25
C LEU A 47 1.99 -5.94 9.69
N LEU A 48 2.76 -5.54 8.69
CA LEU A 48 3.82 -6.36 8.10
C LEU A 48 4.99 -6.59 9.09
N GLU A 49 5.38 -5.55 9.81
CA GLU A 49 6.51 -5.57 10.75
C GLU A 49 6.18 -6.21 12.10
N THR A 50 4.90 -6.30 12.49
CA THR A 50 4.52 -6.77 13.84
C THR A 50 3.40 -7.82 13.88
N GLY A 51 2.58 -7.91 12.84
CA GLY A 51 1.35 -8.70 12.83
C GLY A 51 1.49 -10.13 12.31
N PHE A 52 2.66 -10.51 11.78
CA PHE A 52 2.88 -11.84 11.20
C PHE A 52 4.12 -12.54 11.78
N ALA A 53 4.06 -13.87 11.81
CA ALA A 53 5.19 -14.75 12.10
C ALA A 53 5.30 -15.82 11.00
N PRO A 54 6.41 -15.89 10.23
CA PRO A 54 7.56 -14.99 10.25
C PRO A 54 7.21 -13.57 9.80
N THR A 55 7.86 -12.60 10.44
CA THR A 55 7.70 -11.16 10.18
C THR A 55 8.19 -10.78 8.79
N TRP A 56 7.59 -9.73 8.21
CA TRP A 56 8.07 -9.11 6.98
C TRP A 56 8.92 -7.89 7.32
N LEU A 57 9.95 -7.65 6.52
CA LEU A 57 10.74 -6.41 6.58
C LEU A 57 10.28 -5.48 5.47
N VAL A 58 9.85 -4.27 5.81
CA VAL A 58 9.57 -3.24 4.81
C VAL A 58 10.90 -2.63 4.34
N GLU A 59 11.30 -2.99 3.13
CA GLU A 59 12.57 -2.57 2.53
C GLU A 59 12.47 -1.15 1.96
N GLU A 60 11.34 -0.82 1.32
CA GLU A 60 11.17 0.45 0.62
C GLU A 60 9.71 0.92 0.71
N GLN A 61 9.51 2.24 0.74
CA GLN A 61 8.21 2.87 0.53
C GLN A 61 8.42 4.21 -0.17
N GLY A 62 7.46 4.64 -0.96
CA GLY A 62 7.61 5.89 -1.68
C GLY A 62 6.39 6.31 -2.47
N GLU A 63 6.63 7.28 -3.35
CA GLU A 63 5.64 7.84 -4.25
C GLU A 63 6.23 7.86 -5.66
N VAL A 64 5.40 7.58 -6.66
CA VAL A 64 5.77 7.64 -8.08
C VAL A 64 4.81 8.58 -8.77
N TRP A 65 5.37 9.61 -9.43
CA TRP A 65 4.60 10.52 -10.26
C TRP A 65 4.49 9.98 -11.68
N TRP A 66 3.26 9.80 -12.12
CA TRP A 66 2.89 9.43 -13.47
C TRP A 66 2.41 10.66 -14.22
N LYS A 67 2.86 10.78 -15.47
CA LYS A 67 2.28 11.71 -16.44
C LYS A 67 1.63 10.89 -17.54
N ILE A 68 0.30 10.75 -17.47
CA ILE A 68 -0.48 10.02 -18.48
C ILE A 68 -0.97 11.03 -19.49
N ARG A 69 -0.50 10.93 -20.74
CA ARG A 69 -0.92 11.84 -21.81
C ARG A 69 -2.10 11.26 -22.56
N ASN A 70 -3.15 12.05 -22.72
CA ASN A 70 -4.29 11.73 -23.57
C ASN A 70 -4.05 12.24 -25.01
N HIS A 71 -3.51 13.47 -25.17
CA HIS A 71 -2.99 14.01 -26.43
C HIS A 71 -1.95 15.11 -26.15
N ALA A 72 -1.42 15.76 -27.20
CA ALA A 72 -0.28 16.69 -27.09
C ALA A 72 -0.43 17.80 -26.03
N ASN A 73 -1.66 18.27 -25.78
CA ASN A 73 -1.97 19.37 -24.86
C ASN A 73 -2.78 18.94 -23.62
N HIS A 74 -3.11 17.65 -23.46
CA HIS A 74 -3.91 17.15 -22.34
C HIS A 74 -3.22 15.95 -21.69
N PHE A 75 -2.95 16.08 -20.39
CA PHE A 75 -2.37 15.01 -19.59
C PHE A 75 -2.89 15.06 -18.16
N GLU A 76 -2.89 13.90 -17.53
CA GLU A 76 -3.17 13.71 -16.13
C GLU A 76 -1.86 13.48 -15.37
N LEU A 77 -1.72 14.14 -14.22
CA LEU A 77 -0.67 13.85 -13.25
C LEU A 77 -1.28 13.00 -12.16
N ILE A 78 -0.84 11.76 -12.07
CA ILE A 78 -1.28 10.82 -11.04
C ILE A 78 -0.09 10.54 -10.15
N ARG A 79 -0.32 10.49 -8.85
CA ARG A 79 0.69 10.07 -7.89
C ARG A 79 0.27 8.74 -7.30
N SER A 80 1.10 7.72 -7.50
CA SER A 80 0.95 6.46 -6.79
C SER A 80 1.78 6.45 -5.52
N GLU A 81 1.30 5.78 -4.48
CA GLU A 81 2.08 5.43 -3.29
C GLU A 81 2.38 3.94 -3.31
N TYR A 82 3.54 3.50 -2.83
CA TYR A 82 3.84 2.07 -2.74
C TYR A 82 4.58 1.69 -1.45
N LEU A 83 4.51 0.40 -1.13
CA LEU A 83 5.25 -0.25 -0.06
C LEU A 83 5.79 -1.60 -0.57
N LEU A 84 7.10 -1.80 -0.41
CA LEU A 84 7.80 -3.04 -0.76
C LEU A 84 8.30 -3.72 0.52
N ALA A 85 7.91 -4.97 0.72
CA ALA A 85 8.35 -5.80 1.82
C ALA A 85 8.99 -7.11 1.33
N ILE A 86 9.90 -7.63 2.14
CA ILE A 86 10.64 -8.87 1.87
C ILE A 86 10.53 -9.82 3.06
N ARG A 87 10.62 -11.13 2.79
CA ARG A 87 10.63 -12.19 3.79
C ARG A 87 11.43 -13.39 3.35
#